data_AF-A0A2G1WUT0-F1
#
_entry.id   AF-A0A2G1WUT0-F1
#
_cell.length_a   1.000
_cell.length_b   1.000
_cell.length_c   1.000
_cell.angle_alpha   90.00
_cell.angle_beta   90.00
_cell.angle_gamma   90.00
#
_symmetry.space_group_name_H-M   'P 1'
#
loop_
_entity.id
_entity.type
_entity.pdbx_description
1 polymer ?
#
loop_
_entity_poly.entity_id
_entity_poly.type
_entity_poly.pdbx_seq_one_letter_code
_entity_poly.pdbx_strand_id
1 'polypeptide(L)'
;MIGPVHLRNRRGDPIDPIPFLVTTGLAFALVFSFGPLYGLAYGLSLSAALALSALGFVGVTIVAYRQLVRSAPPVGAGALPADLRFERLLYAGVVLGIAFLALTLPLL
;
A
#
# COMPACT_ATOMS: atom_id res chain seq x y z
N MET A 1 0.98 35.04 -11.56
CA MET A 1 2.00 34.04 -11.16
C MET A 1 1.27 32.95 -10.37
N ILE A 2 1.04 31.78 -10.97
CA ILE A 2 0.44 30.64 -10.25
C ILE A 2 1.62 29.97 -9.54
N GLY A 3 1.70 30.12 -8.21
CA GLY A 3 2.73 29.44 -7.42
C GLY A 3 2.56 27.91 -7.53
N PRO A 4 3.64 27.13 -7.35
CA PRO A 4 3.56 25.68 -7.37
C PRO A 4 2.48 25.18 -6.39
N VAL A 5 1.52 24.41 -6.91
CA VAL A 5 0.44 23.81 -6.12
C VAL A 5 1.06 22.75 -5.22
N HIS A 6 1.26 23.10 -3.95
CA HIS A 6 1.70 22.14 -2.96
C HIS A 6 0.48 21.40 -2.41
N LEU A 7 0.47 20.08 -2.57
CA LEU A 7 -0.51 19.23 -1.90
C LEU A 7 -0.31 19.35 -0.40
N ARG A 8 -1.40 19.54 0.35
CA ARG A 8 -1.36 19.79 1.79
C ARG A 8 -2.02 18.65 2.56
N ASN A 9 -1.44 18.30 3.71
CA ASN A 9 -2.04 17.33 4.61
C ASN A 9 -3.25 17.94 5.34
N ARG A 10 -3.94 17.14 6.15
CA ARG A 10 -5.07 17.62 6.97
C ARG A 10 -4.68 18.76 7.94
N ARG A 11 -3.39 18.90 8.26
CA ARG A 11 -2.82 19.92 9.15
C ARG A 11 -2.38 21.18 8.39
N GLY A 12 -2.44 21.18 7.06
CA GLY A 12 -2.03 22.30 6.20
C GLY A 12 -0.57 22.27 5.76
N ASP A 13 0.21 21.27 6.18
CA ASP A 13 1.63 21.15 5.83
C ASP A 13 1.81 20.67 4.38
N PRO A 14 2.80 21.18 3.63
CA PRO A 14 3.12 20.68 2.30
C PRO A 14 3.59 19.22 2.36
N ILE A 15 3.13 18.41 1.41
CA ILE A 15 3.47 17.00 1.25
C ILE A 15 4.13 16.78 -0.09
N ASP A 16 5.12 15.89 -0.12
CA ASP A 16 5.60 15.26 -1.35
C ASP A 16 4.63 14.15 -1.80
N PRO A 17 3.99 14.26 -2.98
CA PRO A 17 3.07 13.23 -3.48
C PRO A 17 3.77 12.01 -4.08
N ILE A 18 5.06 12.09 -4.39
CA ILE A 18 5.78 11.03 -5.13
C ILE A 18 5.72 9.69 -4.38
N PRO A 19 6.00 9.60 -3.06
CA PRO A 19 5.92 8.34 -2.33
C PRO A 19 4.54 7.70 -2.41
N PHE A 20 3.46 8.50 -2.33
CA PHE A 20 2.10 7.98 -2.45
C PHE A 20 1.83 7.42 -3.85
N LEU A 21 2.21 8.15 -4.89
CA LEU A 21 2.02 7.73 -6.27
C LEU A 21 2.81 6.45 -6.58
N VAL A 22 4.08 6.38 -6.19
CA VAL A 22 4.94 5.21 -6.40
C VAL A 22 4.39 4.00 -5.63
N THR A 23 4.01 4.18 -4.36
CA THR A 23 3.50 3.08 -3.53
C THR A 23 2.19 2.53 -4.09
N THR A 24 1.25 3.40 -4.45
CA THR A 24 -0.05 2.98 -5.02
C THR A 24 0.10 2.38 -6.41
N GLY A 25 0.93 2.96 -7.28
CA GLY A 25 1.22 2.38 -8.60
C GLY A 25 1.86 0.99 -8.51
N LEU A 26 2.82 0.81 -7.60
CA LEU A 26 3.45 -0.50 -7.37
C LEU A 26 2.44 -1.51 -6.79
N ALA A 27 1.61 -1.09 -5.83
CA ALA A 27 0.56 -1.93 -5.29
C ALA A 27 -0.45 -2.36 -6.36
N PHE A 28 -0.87 -1.44 -7.23
CA PHE A 28 -1.74 -1.75 -8.37
C PHE A 28 -1.10 -2.81 -9.28
N ALA A 29 0.14 -2.56 -9.71
CA ALA A 29 0.86 -3.47 -10.59
C ALA A 29 0.96 -4.87 -9.97
N LEU A 30 1.44 -5.00 -8.73
CA LEU A 30 1.58 -6.29 -8.07
C LEU A 30 0.23 -7.00 -7.87
N VAL A 31 -0.77 -6.30 -7.35
CA VAL A 31 -2.05 -6.93 -7.02
C VAL A 31 -2.81 -7.37 -8.28
N PHE A 32 -2.76 -6.61 -9.37
CA PHE A 32 -3.41 -7.02 -10.62
C PHE A 32 -2.58 -7.96 -11.49
N SER A 33 -1.25 -7.97 -11.38
CA SER A 33 -0.42 -8.97 -12.05
C SER A 33 -0.56 -10.35 -11.41
N PHE A 34 -0.60 -10.44 -10.07
CA PHE A 34 -0.61 -11.72 -9.36
C PHE A 34 -2.00 -12.12 -8.85
N GLY A 35 -2.77 -11.18 -8.31
CA GLY A 35 -4.05 -11.46 -7.64
C GLY A 35 -5.04 -12.28 -8.49
N PRO A 36 -5.31 -11.91 -9.76
CA PRO A 36 -6.19 -12.69 -10.63
C PRO A 36 -5.64 -14.08 -10.93
N LEU A 37 -4.32 -14.21 -11.15
CA LEU A 37 -3.67 -15.50 -11.44
C LEU A 37 -3.85 -16.48 -10.28
N TYR A 38 -3.58 -16.03 -9.06
CA TYR A 38 -3.76 -16.86 -7.88
C TYR A 38 -5.24 -17.12 -7.58
N GLY A 39 -6.11 -16.13 -7.76
CA GLY A 39 -7.54 -16.34 -7.61
C GLY A 39 -8.07 -17.45 -8.53
N LEU A 40 -7.65 -17.44 -9.80
CA LEU A 40 -7.97 -18.51 -10.75
C LEU A 40 -7.36 -19.86 -10.32
N ALA A 41 -6.13 -19.89 -9.82
CA ALA A 41 -5.50 -21.11 -9.30
C ALA A 41 -6.27 -21.70 -8.11
N TYR A 42 -6.94 -20.86 -7.33
CA TYR A 42 -7.86 -21.25 -6.25
C TYR A 42 -9.28 -21.63 -6.72
N GLY A 43 -9.52 -21.65 -8.03
CA GLY A 43 -10.83 -21.98 -8.59
C GLY A 43 -11.87 -20.85 -8.52
N LEU A 44 -11.45 -19.61 -8.19
CA LEU A 44 -12.33 -18.45 -8.31
C LEU A 44 -12.63 -18.16 -9.78
N SER A 45 -13.81 -17.59 -10.06
CA SER A 45 -14.06 -17.01 -11.38
C SER A 45 -13.16 -15.79 -11.61
N LEU A 46 -12.89 -15.46 -12.87
CA LEU A 46 -12.10 -14.29 -13.24
C LEU A 46 -12.69 -13.00 -12.63
N SER A 47 -14.01 -12.85 -12.65
CA SER A 47 -14.68 -11.67 -12.07
C SER A 47 -14.47 -11.59 -10.56
N ALA A 48 -14.58 -12.70 -9.84
CA ALA A 48 -14.32 -12.74 -8.40
C ALA A 48 -12.85 -12.46 -8.07
N ALA A 49 -11.91 -13.03 -8.84
CA ALA A 49 -10.49 -12.82 -8.66
C ALA A 49 -10.07 -11.35 -8.90
N LEU A 50 -10.64 -10.72 -9.93
CA LEU A 50 -10.46 -9.29 -10.19
C LEU A 50 -11.08 -8.41 -9.10
N ALA A 51 -12.28 -8.75 -8.61
CA ALA A 51 -12.94 -8.01 -7.54
C ALA A 51 -12.13 -8.07 -6.23
N LEU A 52 -11.64 -9.26 -5.84
CA LEU A 52 -10.79 -9.42 -4.66
C LEU A 52 -9.47 -8.65 -4.81
N SER A 53 -8.86 -8.68 -5.99
CA SER A 53 -7.66 -7.91 -6.31
C SER A 53 -7.92 -6.41 -6.17
N ALA A 54 -9.04 -5.91 -6.71
CA ALA A 54 -9.45 -4.52 -6.56
C ALA A 54 -9.65 -4.12 -5.09
N LEU A 55 -10.31 -4.97 -4.29
CA LEU A 55 -10.49 -4.74 -2.85
C LEU A 55 -9.16 -4.68 -2.11
N GLY A 56 -8.23 -5.60 -2.40
CA GLY A 56 -6.88 -5.59 -1.84
C GLY A 56 -6.13 -4.30 -2.19
N PHE A 57 -6.18 -3.89 -3.46
CA PHE A 57 -5.59 -2.64 -3.94
C PHE A 57 -6.17 -1.40 -3.25
N VAL A 58 -7.50 -1.33 -3.09
CA VAL A 58 -8.17 -0.24 -2.36
C VAL A 58 -7.71 -0.20 -0.90
N GLY A 59 -7.59 -1.36 -0.24
CA GLY A 59 -7.06 -1.46 1.13
C GLY A 59 -5.66 -0.87 1.25
N VAL A 60 -4.73 -1.30 0.38
CA VAL A 60 -3.36 -0.77 0.36
C VAL A 60 -3.34 0.73 0.07
N THR A 61 -4.17 1.20 -0.86
CA THR A 61 -4.27 2.62 -1.23
C THR A 61 -4.78 3.46 -0.06
N ILE A 62 -5.78 3.00 0.69
CA ILE A 62 -6.28 3.69 1.89
C ILE A 62 -5.19 3.79 2.95
N VAL A 63 -4.42 2.72 3.17
CA VAL A 63 -3.31 2.72 4.12
C VAL A 63 -2.21 3.70 3.67
N ALA A 64 -1.81 3.65 2.39
CA ALA A 64 -0.83 4.57 1.82
C ALA A 64 -1.29 6.02 1.95
N TYR A 65 -2.55 6.31 1.64
CA TYR A 65 -3.12 7.64 1.80
C TYR A 65 -3.09 8.10 3.26
N ARG A 66 -3.48 7.24 4.21
CA ARG A 66 -3.44 7.57 5.63
C ARG A 66 -2.04 7.88 6.12
N GLN A 67 -1.02 7.15 5.66
CA GLN A 67 0.35 7.33 6.13
C GLN A 67 1.10 8.46 5.40
N LEU A 68 1.03 8.49 4.07
CA LEU A 68 1.86 9.35 3.23
C LEU A 68 1.20 10.67 2.88
N VAL A 69 -0.13 10.79 3.05
CA VAL A 69 -0.86 12.02 2.75
C VAL A 69 -1.51 12.59 4.01
N ARG A 70 -2.36 11.80 4.68
CA ARG A 70 -3.17 12.34 5.78
C ARG A 70 -2.38 12.57 7.07
N SER A 71 -1.48 11.65 7.42
CA SER A 71 -0.67 11.68 8.64
C SER A 71 0.82 11.90 8.34
N ALA A 72 1.15 12.43 7.16
CA ALA A 72 2.53 12.74 6.79
C ALA A 72 3.15 13.68 7.85
N PRO A 73 4.28 13.30 8.47
CA PRO A 73 5.00 14.18 9.38
C PRO A 73 5.44 15.46 8.65
N PRO A 74 5.48 16.62 9.33
CA PRO A 74 5.96 17.84 8.72
C PRO A 74 7.39 17.66 8.23
N VAL A 75 7.73 18.31 7.11
CA VAL A 75 9.08 18.28 6.49
C VAL A 75 10.07 18.93 7.47
N GLY A 76 10.64 18.14 8.38
CA GLY A 76 11.46 18.62 9.49
C GLY A 76 11.15 17.97 10.85
N ALA A 77 10.07 17.20 10.96
CA ALA A 77 9.92 16.27 12.08
C ALA A 77 11.08 15.28 12.02
N GLY A 78 11.92 15.29 13.05
CA GLY A 78 13.06 14.40 13.15
C GLY A 78 12.69 12.93 12.95
N ALA A 79 13.72 12.13 12.69
CA ALA A 79 13.65 10.68 12.59
C ALA A 79 12.70 10.07 13.65
N LEU A 80 11.68 9.30 13.22
CA LEU A 80 10.85 8.52 14.16
C LEU A 80 11.74 7.69 15.10
N PRO A 81 11.37 7.54 16.38
CA PRO A 81 12.15 6.71 17.29
C PRO A 81 12.25 5.28 16.73
N ALA A 82 13.42 4.66 16.91
CA ALA A 82 13.82 3.46 16.16
C ALA A 82 12.96 2.22 16.50
N ASP A 83 12.46 2.17 17.73
CA ASP A 83 11.51 1.19 18.26
C ASP A 83 10.25 1.09 17.39
N LEU A 84 9.62 2.23 17.09
CA LEU A 84 8.36 2.27 16.35
C LEU A 84 8.52 1.89 14.88
N ARG A 85 9.72 2.08 14.31
CA ARG A 85 10.03 1.67 12.93
C ARG A 85 10.16 0.15 12.83
N PHE A 86 10.85 -0.46 13.80
CA PHE A 86 11.09 -1.89 13.80
C PHE A 86 9.79 -2.68 13.94
N GLU A 87 8.90 -2.24 14.84
CA GLU A 87 7.59 -2.85 15.04
C GLU A 87 6.72 -2.80 13.76
N ARG A 88 6.67 -1.64 13.09
CA ARG A 88 5.97 -1.51 11.80
C ARG A 88 6.56 -2.40 10.72
N LEU A 89 7.89 -2.52 10.65
CA LEU A 89 8.55 -3.37 9.67
C LEU A 89 8.29 -4.86 9.96
N LEU A 90 8.30 -5.27 11.23
CA LEU A 90 7.91 -6.61 11.66
C LEU A 90 6.48 -6.93 11.24
N TYR A 91 5.51 -6.06 11.54
CA TYR A 91 4.12 -6.28 11.13
C TYR A 91 3.97 -6.33 9.61
N ALA A 92 4.65 -5.46 8.87
CA ALA A 92 4.66 -5.51 7.41
C ALA A 92 5.25 -6.83 6.89
N GLY A 93 6.35 -7.30 7.50
CA GLY A 93 6.99 -8.57 7.18
C GLY A 93 6.09 -9.78 7.47
N VAL A 94 5.38 -9.78 8.61
CA VAL A 94 4.41 -10.82 8.96
C VAL A 94 3.25 -10.85 7.95
N VAL A 95 2.68 -9.70 7.62
CA VAL A 95 1.60 -9.60 6.60
C VAL A 95 2.09 -10.11 5.25
N LEU A 96 3.31 -9.74 4.84
CA LEU A 96 3.91 -10.22 3.61
C LEU A 96 4.17 -11.73 3.64
N GLY A 97 4.63 -12.26 4.77
CA GLY A 97 4.85 -13.70 4.97
C GLY A 97 3.56 -14.50 4.87
N ILE A 98 2.48 -14.01 5.50
CA ILE A 98 1.14 -14.62 5.39
C ILE A 98 0.67 -14.56 3.93
N ALA A 99 0.87 -13.44 3.24
CA ALA A 99 0.54 -13.31 1.83
C ALA A 99 1.29 -14.36 1.00
N PHE A 100 2.60 -14.50 1.16
CA PHE A 100 3.37 -15.55 0.46
C PHE A 100 2.91 -16.96 0.79
N LEU A 101 2.60 -17.25 2.05
CA LEU A 101 2.07 -18.56 2.44
C LEU A 101 0.74 -18.85 1.73
N ALA A 102 -0.15 -17.86 1.68
CA ALA A 102 -1.38 -17.91 0.92
C ALA A 102 -1.14 -17.98 -0.60
N LEU A 103 0.03 -17.59 -1.12
CA LEU A 103 0.36 -17.83 -2.53
C LEU A 103 0.85 -19.27 -2.78
N THR A 104 1.37 -19.96 -1.77
CA THR A 104 1.91 -21.33 -1.92
C THR A 104 0.88 -22.45 -1.79
N LEU A 105 -0.26 -22.16 -1.16
CA LEU A 105 -1.35 -23.12 -0.94
C LEU A 105 -1.93 -23.79 -2.21
N PRO A 106 -2.05 -23.14 -3.39
CA PRO A 106 -2.53 -23.80 -4.60
C PRO A 106 -1.42 -24.59 -5.32
N LEU A 107 -0.17 -24.58 -4.83
CA LEU A 107 0.94 -25.39 -5.34
C LEU A 107 1.09 -26.73 -4.58
N LEU A 108 0.33 -26.91 -3.50
CA LEU A 108 0.27 -28.13 -2.68
C LEU A 108 -0.88 -29.04 -3.13
#